data_AF-A0A0S9E721-F1
#
_entry.id   AF-A0A0S9E721-F1
#
_cell.length_a   1.000
_cell.length_b   1.000
_cell.length_c   1.000
_cell.angle_alpha   90.00
_cell.angle_beta   90.00
_cell.angle_gamma   90.00
#
_symmetry.space_group_name_H-M   'P 1'
#
loop_
_entity.id
_entity.type
_entity.pdbx_description
1 polymer ?
#
loop_
_entity_poly.entity_id
_entity_poly.type
_entity_poly.pdbx_seq_one_letter_code
_entity_poly.pdbx_strand_id
1 'polypeptide(L)'
;MLNTQPHLQACDDFYEALINAHQGLSTPDSHAMNARLVLLLANHIGDHATLCDALRLARGAAGLKTATATATPTATPTEADHQAITPVLPTHAMA
;
A
#
# COMPACT_ATOMS: atom_id res chain seq x y z
N MET A 1 6.92 15.20 8.36
CA MET A 1 7.74 14.15 7.73
C MET A 1 7.11 12.81 8.03
N LEU A 2 6.93 11.98 7.01
CA LEU A 2 6.32 10.66 7.13
C LEU A 2 7.27 9.64 7.80
N ASN A 3 6.76 8.88 8.78
CA ASN A 3 7.46 7.73 9.36
C ASN A 3 7.05 6.44 8.62
N THR A 4 8.02 5.72 8.06
CA THR A 4 7.81 4.44 7.37
C THR A 4 8.39 3.24 8.14
N GLN A 5 8.86 3.46 9.37
CA GLN A 5 9.34 2.40 10.24
C GLN A 5 8.16 1.75 11.00
N PRO A 6 8.27 0.47 11.39
CA PRO A 6 7.28 -0.17 12.27
C PRO A 6 7.17 0.63 13.58
N HIS A 7 6.00 1.22 13.83
CA HIS A 7 5.77 2.10 15.00
C HIS A 7 4.55 1.70 15.83
N LEU A 8 3.78 0.67 15.42
CA LEU A 8 2.66 0.19 16.21
C LEU A 8 3.16 -0.59 17.44
N GLN A 9 2.79 -0.13 18.63
CA GLN A 9 3.18 -0.77 19.89
C GLN A 9 2.48 -2.12 20.12
N ALA A 10 1.21 -2.22 19.74
CA ALA A 10 0.38 -3.43 19.84
C ALA A 10 -0.08 -3.85 18.43
N CYS A 11 0.87 -4.34 17.65
CA CYS A 11 0.67 -4.69 16.24
C CYS A 11 -0.45 -5.73 16.08
N ASP A 12 -0.40 -6.79 16.90
CA ASP A 12 -1.32 -7.92 16.83
C ASP A 12 -2.76 -7.51 17.20
N ASP A 13 -2.92 -6.77 18.30
CA ASP A 13 -4.24 -6.28 18.75
C ASP A 13 -4.91 -5.39 17.69
N PHE A 14 -4.12 -4.53 17.02
CA PHE A 14 -4.64 -3.69 15.95
C PHE A 14 -5.02 -4.50 14.71
N TYR A 15 -4.20 -5.49 14.32
CA TYR A 15 -4.53 -6.36 13.20
C TYR A 15 -5.79 -7.18 13.46
N GLU A 16 -5.97 -7.70 14.67
CA GLU A 16 -7.19 -8.40 15.05
C GLU A 16 -8.41 -7.47 14.98
N ALA A 17 -8.31 -6.26 15.54
CA ALA A 17 -9.38 -5.27 15.48
C ALA A 17 -9.74 -4.89 14.03
N LEU A 18 -8.75 -4.76 13.14
CA LEU A 18 -8.95 -4.47 11.73
C LEU A 18 -9.70 -5.61 11.02
N ILE A 19 -9.28 -6.86 11.24
CA ILE A 19 -9.95 -8.04 10.66
C ILE A 19 -11.40 -8.11 11.15
N ASN A 20 -11.61 -7.94 12.46
CA ASN A 20 -12.93 -7.96 13.08
C ASN A 20 -13.85 -6.89 12.50
N ALA A 21 -13.32 -5.70 12.19
CA ALA A 21 -14.09 -4.61 11.59
C ALA A 21 -14.58 -4.92 10.16
N HIS A 22 -13.96 -5.87 9.45
CA HIS A 22 -14.37 -6.31 8.12
C HIS A 22 -15.34 -7.50 8.13
N GLN A 23 -15.52 -8.19 9.26
CA GLN A 23 -16.39 -9.37 9.31
C GLN A 23 -17.84 -9.02 8.98
N GLY A 24 -18.44 -9.80 8.07
CA GLY A 24 -19.83 -9.61 7.63
C GLY A 24 -20.04 -8.47 6.63
N LEU A 25 -18.98 -7.74 6.23
CA LEU A 25 -19.07 -6.75 5.16
C LEU A 25 -18.92 -7.39 3.79
N SER A 26 -19.68 -6.88 2.81
CA SER A 26 -19.42 -7.18 1.41
C SER A 26 -18.10 -6.54 0.97
N THR A 27 -17.53 -6.99 -0.15
CA THR A 27 -16.33 -6.37 -0.74
C THR A 27 -16.45 -4.85 -0.94
N PRO A 28 -17.52 -4.31 -1.56
CA PRO A 28 -17.66 -2.86 -1.72
C PRO A 28 -17.79 -2.13 -0.37
N ASP A 29 -18.47 -2.71 0.61
CA ASP A 29 -18.59 -2.11 1.95
C ASP A 29 -17.25 -2.11 2.69
N SER A 30 -16.47 -3.17 2.54
CA SER A 30 -15.11 -3.29 3.07
C SER A 30 -14.18 -2.21 2.47
N HIS A 31 -14.27 -1.97 1.17
CA HIS A 31 -13.55 -0.86 0.53
C HIS A 31 -14.01 0.52 1.02
N ALA A 32 -15.32 0.72 1.17
CA ALA A 32 -15.86 1.96 1.70
C ALA A 32 -15.43 2.21 3.15
N MET A 33 -15.39 1.17 3.98
CA MET A 33 -14.87 1.22 5.35
C MET A 33 -13.40 1.64 5.37
N ASN A 34 -12.56 1.03 4.53
CA ASN A 34 -11.15 1.39 4.41
C ASN A 34 -10.95 2.85 3.95
N ALA A 35 -11.74 3.32 2.98
CA ALA A 35 -11.68 4.72 2.55
C ALA A 35 -12.02 5.69 3.69
N ARG A 36 -13.05 5.39 4.50
CA ARG A 36 -13.41 6.18 5.68
C ARG A 36 -12.30 6.16 6.72
N LEU A 37 -11.71 4.99 7.00
CA LEU A 37 -10.60 4.85 7.94
C LEU A 37 -9.41 5.72 7.51
N VAL A 38 -9.01 5.67 6.24
CA VAL A 38 -7.92 6.50 5.69
C VAL A 38 -8.20 7.99 5.88
N LEU A 39 -9.43 8.45 5.62
CA LEU A 39 -9.80 9.86 5.79
C LEU A 39 -9.77 10.29 7.27
N LEU A 40 -10.23 9.44 8.19
CA LEU A 40 -10.17 9.70 9.63
C LEU A 40 -8.71 9.81 10.11
N LEU A 41 -7.85 8.89 9.68
CA LEU A 41 -6.42 8.93 10.00
C LEU A 41 -5.72 10.15 9.38
N ALA A 42 -6.09 10.51 8.16
CA ALA A 42 -5.57 11.71 7.50
C ALA A 42 -5.94 12.99 8.28
N ASN A 43 -7.18 13.08 8.75
CA ASN A 43 -7.62 14.18 9.62
C ASN A 43 -6.86 14.19 10.95
N HIS A 44 -6.60 13.03 11.55
CA HIS A 44 -5.81 12.93 12.79
C HIS A 44 -4.35 13.39 12.59
N ILE A 45 -3.75 13.07 11.45
CA ILE A 45 -2.38 13.49 11.10
C ILE A 45 -2.31 15.01 10.86
N GLY A 46 -3.27 15.57 10.11
CA GLY A 46 -3.42 17.03 9.87
C GLY A 46 -2.34 17.70 9.01
N ASP A 47 -1.14 17.12 8.86
CA ASP A 47 -0.05 17.66 8.05
C ASP A 47 -0.18 17.27 6.56
N HIS A 48 -0.58 18.23 5.74
CA HIS A 48 -0.72 18.08 4.29
C HIS A 48 0.56 17.56 3.61
N ALA A 49 1.75 18.02 4.01
CA ALA A 49 3.00 17.58 3.38
C ALA A 49 3.26 16.09 3.65
N THR A 50 3.06 15.65 4.89
CA THR A 50 3.15 14.23 5.28
C THR A 50 2.12 13.37 4.54
N LEU A 51 0.89 13.88 4.34
CA LEU A 51 -0.15 13.17 3.58
C LEU A 51 0.21 13.04 2.09
N CYS A 52 0.73 14.11 1.46
CA CYS A 52 1.21 14.05 0.08
C CYS A 52 2.37 13.05 -0.08
N ASP A 53 3.29 13.02 0.88
CA ASP A 53 4.38 12.05 0.90
C ASP A 53 3.85 10.61 0.99
N ALA A 54 2.85 10.37 1.84
CA ALA A 54 2.20 9.06 1.99
C ALA A 54 1.53 8.61 0.69
N LEU A 55 0.77 9.50 0.04
CA LEU A 55 0.11 9.22 -1.25
C LEU A 55 1.13 8.88 -2.34
N ARG A 56 2.23 9.62 -2.41
CA ARG A 56 3.30 9.37 -3.39
C ARG A 56 3.95 8.00 -3.18
N LEU A 57 4.23 7.61 -1.93
CA LEU A 57 4.76 6.28 -1.63
C LEU A 57 3.74 5.17 -1.91
N ALA A 58 2.48 5.36 -1.52
CA ALA A 58 1.41 4.38 -1.73
C ALA A 58 1.13 4.09 -3.21
N ARG A 59 1.33 5.08 -4.10
CA ARG A 59 1.22 4.88 -5.57
C ARG A 59 2.36 4.07 -6.18
N GLY A 60 3.35 3.63 -5.40
CA GLY A 60 4.49 2.87 -5.91
C GLY A 60 5.58 3.75 -6.54
N ALA A 61 5.57 5.07 -6.33
CA ALA A 61 6.68 5.94 -6.76
C ALA A 61 7.98 5.73 -5.96
N ALA A 62 8.02 4.71 -5.10
CA ALA A 62 9.16 4.31 -4.26
C ALA A 62 10.11 3.31 -4.96
N GLY A 63 10.13 3.28 -6.29
CA GLY A 63 10.84 2.29 -7.09
C GLY A 63 12.03 2.80 -7.90
N LEU A 64 12.88 3.70 -7.37
CA LEU A 64 14.19 3.98 -7.99
C LEU A 64 15.31 4.26 -6.98
N LYS A 65 15.39 3.50 -5.88
CA LYS A 65 16.65 3.45 -5.12
C LYS A 65 16.89 2.13 -4.39
N THR A 66 16.85 1.01 -5.11
CA THR A 66 17.57 -0.20 -4.68
C THR A 66 17.92 -1.10 -5.86
N ALA A 67 18.97 -0.74 -6.60
CA ALA A 67 19.82 -1.69 -7.33
C ALA A 67 21.10 -0.97 -7.82
N THR A 68 22.03 -0.71 -6.89
CA THR A 68 23.45 -0.66 -7.27
C THR A 68 23.91 -2.10 -7.40
N ALA A 69 23.56 -2.73 -8.54
CA ALA A 69 24.22 -3.93 -9.00
C ALA A 69 25.15 -3.51 -10.14
N THR A 70 26.44 -3.46 -9.83
CA THR A 70 27.53 -3.30 -10.78
C THR A 70 27.45 -4.43 -11.81
N ALA A 71 26.96 -4.16 -13.00
CA ALA A 71 27.15 -5.00 -14.18
C ALA A 71 27.22 -4.11 -15.43
N THR A 72 28.40 -4.14 -16.04
CA THR A 72 28.82 -3.48 -17.28
C THR A 72 27.84 -3.70 -18.45
N PRO A 73 27.66 -2.71 -19.35
CA PRO A 73 26.66 -2.74 -20.41
C PRO A 73 27.09 -3.59 -21.60
N THR A 74 26.27 -4.57 -22.01
CA THR A 74 26.22 -5.12 -23.38
C THR A 74 24.89 -5.82 -23.58
N ALA A 75 23.92 -5.15 -24.22
CA ALA A 75 22.99 -5.71 -25.22
C ALA A 75 21.85 -4.72 -25.54
N THR A 76 21.61 -4.60 -26.84
CA THR A 76 20.62 -3.87 -27.65
C THR A 76 19.18 -3.85 -27.10
N PRO A 77 18.38 -2.79 -27.31
CA PRO A 77 16.99 -2.73 -26.86
C PRO A 77 16.07 -3.54 -27.79
N THR A 78 15.30 -4.46 -27.21
CA THR A 78 14.12 -5.07 -27.85
C THR A 78 12.92 -4.74 -26.99
N GLU A 79 11.97 -4.01 -27.57
CA GLU A 79 10.65 -3.72 -27.02
C GLU A 79 9.90 -5.03 -26.71
N ALA A 80 9.48 -5.23 -25.46
CA ALA A 80 8.32 -6.06 -25.12
C ALA A 80 7.94 -5.90 -23.63
N ASP A 81 6.69 -5.47 -23.44
CA ASP A 81 5.78 -5.88 -22.35
C ASP A 81 6.02 -5.35 -20.93
N HIS A 82 5.36 -4.24 -20.59
CA HIS A 82 5.10 -3.85 -19.20
C HIS A 82 3.94 -4.70 -18.67
N GLN A 83 4.24 -5.95 -18.30
CA GLN A 83 3.29 -6.77 -17.55
C GLN A 83 3.23 -6.23 -16.11
N ALA A 84 2.36 -5.24 -15.92
CA ALA A 84 2.04 -4.67 -14.62
C ALA A 84 1.53 -5.78 -13.69
N ILE A 85 2.12 -5.83 -12.51
CA ILE A 85 1.82 -6.77 -11.42
C ILE A 85 0.33 -6.72 -11.13
N THR A 86 -0.37 -7.83 -11.39
CA THR A 86 -1.79 -8.00 -11.08
C THR A 86 -2.01 -7.80 -9.58
N PRO A 87 -2.95 -6.95 -9.13
CA PRO A 87 -3.29 -6.88 -7.71
C PRO A 87 -3.84 -8.24 -7.26
N VAL A 88 -3.35 -8.72 -6.12
CA VAL A 88 -3.86 -9.96 -5.50
C VAL A 88 -5.34 -9.80 -5.18
N LEU A 89 -6.20 -10.50 -5.91
CA LEU A 89 -7.60 -10.64 -5.55
C LEU A 89 -7.69 -11.31 -4.17
N PRO A 90 -8.54 -10.85 -3.24
CA PRO A 90 -8.77 -11.57 -1.99
C PRO A 90 -9.26 -12.99 -2.29
N THR A 91 -8.62 -14.00 -1.71
CA THR A 91 -8.88 -15.45 -1.92
C THR A 91 -10.29 -15.90 -1.50
N HIS A 92 -11.16 -15.01 -1.01
CA HIS A 92 -12.51 -15.34 -0.56
C HIS A 92 -13.61 -15.19 -1.65
N ALA A 93 -13.26 -14.88 -2.90
CA ALA A 93 -14.22 -14.74 -4.00
C ALA A 93 -14.60 -16.05 -4.72
N MET A 94 -14.36 -17.22 -4.12
CA MET A 94 -14.85 -18.51 -4.63
C MET A 94 -15.45 -19.35 -3.50
N ALA A 95 -16.72 -19.10 -3.19
CA ALA A 95 -17.67 -20.07 -2.65
C ALA A 95 -19.09 -19.62 -3.01
#